data_AF-A0A843FEY0-F1
#
_entry.id   AF-A0A843FEY0-F1
#
_cell.length_a   1.000
_cell.length_b   1.000
_cell.length_c   1.000
_cell.angle_alpha   90.00
_cell.angle_beta   90.00
_cell.angle_gamma   90.00
#
_symmetry.space_group_name_H-M   'P 1'
#
loop_
_entity.id
_entity.type
_entity.pdbx_description
1 polymer ?
#
loop_
_entity_poly.entity_id
_entity_poly.type
_entity_poly.pdbx_seq_one_letter_code
_entity_poly.pdbx_strand_id
1 'polypeptide(L)'
;MQKRILAICLAIFLAFAVIPTGFADSSDQVVITYGETAYMNQQYKSIVDDYFASKTNVDINSINSKVVTAGDVNKISGGFSGKYYNSNQIFSSALLDLNQNGEITVEVDSSITTITPEMYMSALKSAGIQGGHVYVTSPVSATGESALAGIMNCYEEATDVEIPENVKEAANQEIATQ
;
A
#
# COMPACT_ATOMS: atom_id res chain seq x y z
N MET A 1 -6.87 45.40 38.34
CA MET A 1 -5.60 44.69 37.99
C MET A 1 -5.94 43.20 38.04
N GLN A 2 -5.79 42.34 37.02
CA GLN A 2 -5.20 42.38 35.69
C GLN A 2 -6.08 41.59 34.68
N LYS A 3 -5.69 41.65 33.40
CA LYS A 3 -6.43 41.33 32.19
C LYS A 3 -6.31 39.85 31.77
N ARG A 4 -7.35 39.35 31.09
CA ARG A 4 -7.40 38.51 29.86
C ARG A 4 -6.33 37.41 29.66
N ILE A 5 -6.74 36.18 29.29
CA ILE A 5 -6.61 35.60 27.92
C ILE A 5 -7.12 34.15 27.87
N LEU A 6 -7.80 33.89 26.76
CA LEU A 6 -8.31 32.67 26.13
C LEU A 6 -7.25 31.60 25.87
N ALA A 7 -7.55 30.31 26.09
CA ALA A 7 -6.94 29.21 25.34
C ALA A 7 -7.84 27.96 25.38
N ILE A 8 -8.41 27.63 24.23
CA ILE A 8 -9.11 26.38 23.93
C ILE A 8 -8.03 25.30 23.84
N CYS A 9 -7.95 24.42 24.83
CA CYS A 9 -7.10 23.23 24.74
C CYS A 9 -7.87 22.14 23.98
N LEU A 10 -7.64 22.09 22.67
CA LEU A 10 -7.92 20.94 21.82
C LEU A 10 -7.20 19.73 22.43
N ALA A 11 -7.97 18.79 22.99
CA ALA A 11 -7.43 17.59 23.60
C ALA A 11 -6.75 16.74 22.52
N ILE A 12 -5.41 16.76 22.54
CA ILE A 12 -4.54 15.84 21.82
C ILE A 12 -4.85 14.44 22.36
N PHE A 13 -5.57 13.64 21.58
CA PHE A 13 -5.71 12.21 21.84
C PHE A 13 -4.40 11.54 21.42
N LEU A 14 -3.38 11.64 22.28
CA LEU A 14 -2.16 10.87 22.15
C LEU A 14 -2.50 9.43 22.58
N ALA A 15 -3.07 8.65 21.67
CA ALA A 15 -3.19 7.23 21.86
C ALA A 15 -1.76 6.68 21.95
N PHE A 16 -1.38 6.22 23.14
CA PHE A 16 -0.23 5.36 23.33
C PHE A 16 -0.38 4.19 22.36
N ALA A 17 0.40 4.19 21.27
CA ALA A 17 0.61 2.99 20.49
C ALA A 17 1.33 2.00 21.40
N VAL A 18 0.57 1.07 21.98
CA VAL A 18 1.14 -0.15 22.54
C VAL A 18 1.74 -0.86 21.34
N ILE A 19 3.06 -0.78 21.19
CA ILE A 19 3.78 -1.56 20.18
C ILE A 19 3.70 -3.01 20.68
N PRO A 20 2.95 -3.93 20.05
CA PRO A 20 3.00 -5.32 20.45
C PRO A 20 4.40 -5.84 20.15
N THR A 21 5.19 -6.09 21.21
CA THR A 21 6.46 -6.80 21.09
C THR A 21 6.17 -8.30 20.94
N GLY A 22 5.65 -8.68 19.78
CA GLY A 22 5.73 -10.05 19.29
C GLY A 22 7.08 -10.23 18.59
N PHE A 23 7.75 -11.37 18.81
CA PHE A 23 8.79 -11.81 17.88
C PHE A 23 8.07 -12.26 16.60
N ALA A 24 7.73 -11.31 15.73
CA ALA A 24 7.29 -11.64 14.37
C ALA A 24 8.47 -12.32 13.67
N ASP A 25 8.22 -13.43 12.97
CA ASP A 25 9.21 -13.93 12.03
C ASP A 25 9.47 -12.82 11.00
N SER A 26 10.72 -12.63 10.59
CA SER A 26 11.08 -11.67 9.54
C SER A 26 10.27 -11.87 8.24
N SER A 27 9.80 -13.09 7.99
CA SER A 27 8.89 -13.43 6.88
C SER A 27 7.47 -12.87 7.06
N ASP A 28 6.98 -12.74 8.29
CA ASP A 28 5.64 -12.20 8.61
C ASP A 28 5.55 -10.69 8.31
N GLN A 29 6.70 -10.01 8.24
CA GLN A 29 6.82 -8.58 7.93
C GLN A 29 6.96 -8.29 6.43
N VAL A 30 6.96 -9.32 5.59
CA VAL A 30 6.93 -9.20 4.13
C VAL A 30 5.60 -9.72 3.62
N VAL A 31 4.84 -8.89 2.88
CA VAL A 31 3.51 -9.26 2.39
C VAL A 31 3.38 -8.90 0.92
N ILE A 32 2.79 -9.80 0.14
CA ILE A 32 2.50 -9.60 -1.28
C ILE A 32 1.00 -9.41 -1.49
N THR A 33 0.65 -8.48 -2.37
CA THR A 33 -0.68 -8.38 -2.94
C THR A 33 -0.63 -8.54 -4.44
N TYR A 34 -1.52 -9.40 -4.96
CA TYR A 34 -1.71 -9.58 -6.39
C TYR A 34 -3.00 -8.89 -6.84
N GLY A 35 -2.95 -8.20 -7.96
CA GLY A 35 -4.19 -7.85 -8.66
C GLY A 35 -4.92 -9.11 -9.10
N GLU A 36 -6.24 -9.20 -8.92
CA GLU A 36 -6.99 -10.44 -9.17
C GLU A 36 -6.84 -10.98 -10.60
N THR A 37 -6.72 -10.12 -11.61
CA THR A 37 -6.46 -10.57 -13.00
C THR A 37 -5.06 -11.16 -13.14
N ALA A 38 -4.06 -10.58 -12.48
CA ALA A 38 -2.70 -11.12 -12.46
C ALA A 38 -2.63 -12.44 -11.70
N TYR A 39 -3.34 -12.56 -10.57
CA TYR A 39 -3.36 -13.78 -9.75
C TYR A 39 -4.01 -14.97 -10.47
N MET A 40 -5.15 -14.74 -11.13
CA MET A 40 -5.92 -15.80 -11.78
C MET A 40 -5.25 -16.39 -13.03
N ASN A 41 -4.29 -15.66 -13.62
CA ASN A 41 -3.55 -16.12 -14.78
C ASN A 41 -2.14 -16.56 -14.34
N GLN A 42 -1.85 -17.86 -14.43
CA GLN A 42 -0.58 -18.42 -13.97
C GLN A 42 0.66 -17.79 -14.63
N GLN A 43 0.59 -17.44 -15.91
CA GLN A 43 1.70 -16.77 -16.59
C GLN A 43 1.92 -15.36 -16.04
N TYR A 44 0.83 -14.63 -15.79
CA TYR A 44 0.90 -13.28 -15.21
C TYR A 44 1.41 -13.31 -13.78
N LYS A 45 0.91 -14.24 -12.96
CA LYS A 45 1.40 -14.44 -11.61
C LYS A 45 2.90 -14.75 -11.61
N SER A 46 3.36 -15.63 -12.49
CA SER A 46 4.80 -15.94 -12.62
C SER A 46 5.64 -14.72 -12.94
N ILE A 47 5.19 -13.83 -13.84
CA ILE A 47 5.92 -12.59 -14.17
C ILE A 47 6.04 -11.68 -12.93
N VAL A 48 4.96 -11.57 -12.15
CA VAL A 48 4.96 -10.81 -10.90
C VAL A 48 5.89 -11.45 -9.85
N ASP A 49 5.82 -12.76 -9.68
CA ASP A 49 6.66 -13.52 -8.76
C ASP A 49 8.14 -13.37 -9.12
N ASP A 50 8.50 -13.52 -10.40
CA ASP A 50 9.87 -13.39 -10.91
C ASP A 50 10.41 -11.99 -10.66
N TYR A 51 9.59 -10.96 -10.87
CA TYR A 51 9.97 -9.59 -10.56
C TYR A 51 10.26 -9.43 -9.06
N PHE A 52 9.35 -9.86 -8.17
CA PHE A 52 9.56 -9.73 -6.73
C PHE A 52 10.75 -10.56 -6.24
N ALA A 53 10.92 -11.79 -6.71
CA ALA A 53 12.07 -12.64 -6.41
C ALA A 53 13.41 -12.01 -6.87
N SER A 54 13.39 -11.17 -7.91
CA SER A 54 14.58 -10.42 -8.33
C SER A 54 14.93 -9.23 -7.43
N LYS A 55 13.99 -8.79 -6.58
CA LYS A 55 14.12 -7.62 -5.70
C LYS A 55 14.36 -7.98 -4.25
N THR A 56 13.94 -9.17 -3.82
CA THR A 56 14.11 -9.65 -2.44
C THR A 56 14.84 -10.99 -2.41
N ASN A 57 15.46 -11.30 -1.28
CA ASN A 57 16.09 -12.60 -1.01
C ASN A 57 15.12 -13.59 -0.33
N VAL A 58 13.85 -13.22 -0.16
CA VAL A 58 12.83 -14.05 0.48
C VAL A 58 12.18 -14.98 -0.55
N ASP A 59 11.85 -16.21 -0.14
CA ASP A 59 11.08 -17.12 -0.97
C ASP A 59 9.62 -16.63 -1.08
N ILE A 60 9.28 -16.13 -2.27
CA ILE A 60 7.95 -15.62 -2.63
C ILE A 60 6.84 -16.61 -2.32
N ASN A 61 7.11 -17.92 -2.37
CA ASN A 61 6.10 -18.96 -2.11
C ASN A 61 5.83 -19.18 -0.61
N SER A 62 6.71 -18.69 0.26
CA SER A 62 6.55 -18.77 1.72
C SER A 62 5.97 -17.50 2.34
N ILE A 63 5.83 -16.43 1.56
CA ILE A 63 5.32 -15.14 2.01
C ILE A 63 3.78 -15.15 2.03
N ASN A 64 3.21 -14.51 3.04
CA ASN A 64 1.77 -14.25 3.08
C ASN A 64 1.34 -13.40 1.88
N SER A 65 0.24 -13.79 1.25
CA SER A 65 -0.28 -13.08 0.09
C SER A 65 -1.78 -12.86 0.13
N LYS A 66 -2.19 -11.72 -0.42
CA LYS A 66 -3.59 -11.34 -0.61
C LYS A 66 -3.90 -11.04 -2.07
N VAL A 67 -5.18 -11.09 -2.41
CA VAL A 67 -5.68 -10.69 -3.73
C VAL A 67 -6.46 -9.39 -3.59
N VAL A 68 -6.11 -8.43 -4.44
CA VAL A 68 -6.82 -7.15 -4.57
C VAL A 68 -7.87 -7.30 -5.65
N THR A 69 -9.12 -7.02 -5.30
CA THR A 69 -10.26 -7.15 -6.21
C THR A 69 -10.59 -5.83 -6.90
N ALA A 70 -11.38 -5.87 -7.99
CA ALA A 70 -11.93 -4.66 -8.58
C ALA A 70 -12.75 -3.82 -7.59
N GLY A 71 -13.42 -4.47 -6.62
CA GLY A 71 -14.14 -3.77 -5.55
C GLY A 71 -13.21 -2.91 -4.69
N ASP A 72 -12.05 -3.45 -4.33
CA ASP A 72 -11.04 -2.71 -3.55
C ASP A 72 -10.47 -1.53 -4.34
N VAL A 73 -10.19 -1.73 -5.63
CA VAL A 73 -9.70 -0.66 -6.51
C VAL A 73 -10.75 0.42 -6.73
N ASN A 74 -12.02 0.06 -6.90
CA ASN A 74 -13.07 1.03 -7.18
C ASN A 74 -13.42 1.92 -5.97
N LYS A 75 -13.17 1.46 -4.73
CA LYS A 75 -13.28 2.31 -3.53
C LYS A 75 -12.32 3.50 -3.60
N ILE A 76 -11.14 3.28 -4.16
CA ILE A 76 -10.07 4.29 -4.21
C ILE A 76 -10.05 5.08 -5.53
N SER A 77 -10.43 4.45 -6.64
CA SER A 77 -10.34 5.04 -7.97
C SER A 77 -11.31 6.22 -8.17
N GLY A 78 -12.48 6.18 -7.53
CA GLY A 78 -13.45 7.28 -7.61
C GLY A 78 -12.92 8.62 -7.12
N GLY A 79 -11.99 8.59 -6.15
CA GLY A 79 -11.35 9.79 -5.62
C GLY A 79 -10.11 10.25 -6.39
N PHE A 80 -9.48 9.36 -7.15
CA PHE A 80 -8.23 9.63 -7.85
C PHE A 80 -8.44 9.89 -9.35
N SER A 81 -8.85 8.85 -10.10
CA SER A 81 -8.96 8.89 -11.56
C SER A 81 -10.40 8.96 -12.07
N GLY A 82 -11.39 8.78 -11.18
CA GLY A 82 -12.80 8.67 -11.54
C GLY A 82 -13.12 7.47 -12.42
N LYS A 83 -12.15 6.53 -12.56
CA LYS A 83 -12.29 5.34 -13.36
C LYS A 83 -13.08 4.29 -12.60
N TYR A 84 -13.67 3.39 -13.37
CA TYR A 84 -14.30 2.19 -12.85
C TYR A 84 -13.65 0.99 -13.52
N TYR A 85 -13.17 0.05 -12.71
CA TYR A 85 -12.48 -1.14 -13.14
C TYR A 85 -13.37 -2.36 -12.98
N ASN A 86 -13.35 -3.23 -13.99
CA ASN A 86 -13.93 -4.56 -13.91
C ASN A 86 -12.88 -5.56 -13.44
N SER A 87 -13.34 -6.75 -13.06
CA SER A 87 -12.48 -7.79 -12.48
C SER A 87 -11.35 -8.29 -13.37
N ASN A 88 -11.50 -8.14 -14.69
CA ASN A 88 -10.50 -8.46 -15.69
C ASN A 88 -9.52 -7.31 -16.00
N GLN A 89 -9.50 -6.25 -15.17
CA GLN A 89 -8.67 -5.05 -15.39
C GLN A 89 -7.71 -4.77 -14.22
N ILE A 90 -7.52 -5.74 -13.32
CA ILE A 90 -6.79 -5.57 -12.05
C ILE A 90 -5.45 -6.32 -12.16
N PHE A 91 -4.44 -5.63 -12.70
CA PHE A 91 -3.17 -6.23 -13.07
C PHE A 91 -2.01 -5.92 -12.12
N SER A 92 -1.91 -4.67 -11.65
CA SER A 92 -0.77 -4.26 -10.82
C SER A 92 -0.80 -4.92 -9.43
N SER A 93 0.39 -5.22 -8.92
CA SER A 93 0.66 -5.99 -7.71
C SER A 93 1.73 -5.27 -6.89
N ALA A 94 1.77 -5.51 -5.59
CA ALA A 94 2.73 -4.88 -4.69
C ALA A 94 3.35 -5.88 -3.71
N LEU A 95 4.60 -5.63 -3.33
CA LEU A 95 5.27 -6.27 -2.20
C LEU A 95 5.66 -5.19 -1.21
N LEU A 96 5.32 -5.37 0.06
CA LEU A 96 5.76 -4.52 1.16
C LEU A 96 6.70 -5.31 2.05
N ASP A 97 7.89 -4.78 2.29
CA ASP A 97 8.88 -5.32 3.22
C ASP A 97 9.08 -4.32 4.37
N LEU A 98 8.56 -4.64 5.55
CA LEU A 98 8.69 -3.82 6.75
C LEU A 98 10.00 -4.09 7.53
N ASN A 99 10.80 -5.08 7.13
CA ASN A 99 12.10 -5.32 7.77
C ASN A 99 13.13 -4.24 7.40
N GLN A 100 12.86 -3.47 6.34
CA GLN A 100 13.73 -2.38 5.91
C GLN A 100 13.53 -1.15 6.79
N ASN A 101 14.53 -0.89 7.64
CA ASN A 101 14.55 0.27 8.54
C ASN A 101 14.73 1.58 7.76
N GLY A 102 13.99 2.62 8.15
CA GLY A 102 14.13 3.97 7.61
C GLY A 102 12.79 4.55 7.15
N GLU A 103 12.87 5.63 6.38
CA GLU A 103 11.69 6.19 5.72
C GLU A 103 11.15 5.25 4.66
N ILE A 104 9.83 5.27 4.48
CA ILE A 104 9.13 4.53 3.41
C ILE A 104 9.73 4.88 2.05
N THR A 105 10.11 3.87 1.30
CA THR A 105 10.64 3.99 -0.07
C THR A 105 9.81 3.13 -1.01
N VAL A 106 9.71 3.58 -2.27
CA VAL A 106 8.89 2.91 -3.30
C VAL A 106 9.71 2.75 -4.56
N GLU A 107 9.83 1.52 -5.05
CA GLU A 107 10.35 1.19 -6.36
C GLU A 107 9.20 0.74 -7.28
N VAL A 108 9.11 1.35 -8.45
CA VAL A 108 8.02 1.11 -9.40
C VAL A 108 8.59 0.58 -10.71
N ASP A 109 8.13 -0.59 -11.15
CA ASP A 109 8.49 -1.14 -12.44
C ASP A 109 7.97 -0.29 -13.61
N SER A 110 8.67 -0.35 -14.73
CA SER A 110 8.33 0.32 -15.99
C SER A 110 6.97 -0.07 -16.59
N SER A 111 6.38 -1.18 -16.14
CA SER A 111 5.01 -1.57 -16.50
C SER A 111 3.92 -0.64 -15.94
N ILE A 112 4.22 0.15 -14.92
CA ILE A 112 3.30 1.14 -14.34
C ILE A 112 3.45 2.47 -15.06
N THR A 113 2.34 3.03 -15.54
CA THR A 113 2.33 4.13 -16.51
C THR A 113 1.72 5.43 -16.01
N THR A 114 1.05 5.42 -14.85
CA THR A 114 0.32 6.59 -14.35
C THR A 114 0.78 7.00 -12.96
N ILE A 115 0.78 6.09 -11.99
CA ILE A 115 1.19 6.41 -10.62
C ILE A 115 2.70 6.27 -10.48
N THR A 116 3.38 7.37 -10.15
CA THR A 116 4.84 7.42 -9.96
C THR A 116 5.26 6.98 -8.55
N PRO A 117 6.56 6.69 -8.31
CA PRO A 117 7.06 6.41 -6.96
C PRO A 117 6.71 7.48 -5.92
N GLU A 118 6.81 8.77 -6.29
CA GLU A 118 6.52 9.90 -5.41
C GLU A 118 5.04 9.96 -5.03
N MET A 119 4.17 9.68 -6.00
CA MET A 119 2.72 9.60 -5.80
C MET A 119 2.35 8.49 -4.80
N TYR A 120 2.89 7.29 -4.96
CA TYR A 120 2.72 6.22 -3.97
C TYR A 120 3.22 6.66 -2.59
N MET A 121 4.44 7.18 -2.52
CA MET A 121 5.06 7.58 -1.25
C MET A 121 4.22 8.63 -0.51
N SER A 122 3.66 9.62 -1.22
CA SER A 122 2.83 10.66 -0.61
C SER A 122 1.52 10.09 -0.04
N ALA A 123 0.87 9.18 -0.76
CA ALA A 123 -0.32 8.50 -0.27
C ALA A 123 -0.03 7.63 0.96
N LEU A 124 1.06 6.85 0.92
CA LEU A 124 1.45 6.01 2.06
C LEU A 124 1.75 6.85 3.31
N LYS A 125 2.48 7.97 3.15
CA LYS A 125 2.74 8.92 4.25
C LYS A 125 1.43 9.51 4.80
N SER A 126 0.50 9.87 3.93
CA SER A 126 -0.84 10.37 4.31
C SER A 126 -1.69 9.32 5.03
N ALA A 127 -1.49 8.04 4.71
CA ALA A 127 -2.11 6.91 5.41
C ALA A 127 -1.42 6.55 6.74
N GLY A 128 -0.33 7.24 7.11
CA GLY A 128 0.43 6.97 8.33
C GLY A 128 1.49 5.87 8.18
N ILE A 129 1.71 5.36 6.97
CA ILE A 129 2.74 4.36 6.66
C ILE A 129 4.07 5.10 6.45
N GLN A 130 4.96 5.04 7.44
CA GLN A 130 6.18 5.85 7.47
C GLN A 130 7.48 5.08 7.19
N GLY A 131 7.48 3.74 7.26
CA GLY A 131 8.68 2.93 7.12
C GLY A 131 8.43 1.64 6.35
N GLY A 132 9.51 1.08 5.81
CA GLY A 132 9.52 -0.11 4.95
C GLY A 132 9.94 0.20 3.51
N HIS A 133 9.94 -0.84 2.69
CA HIS A 133 10.22 -0.74 1.26
C HIS A 133 9.09 -1.38 0.47
N VAL A 134 8.64 -0.68 -0.57
CA VAL A 134 7.57 -1.14 -1.45
C VAL A 134 8.11 -1.38 -2.85
N TYR A 135 7.77 -2.53 -3.43
CA TYR A 135 7.99 -2.82 -4.84
C TYR A 135 6.65 -2.93 -5.54
N VAL A 136 6.52 -2.27 -6.68
CA VAL A 136 5.29 -2.28 -7.50
C VAL A 136 5.59 -2.80 -8.89
N THR A 137 4.76 -3.71 -9.39
CA THR A 137 4.89 -4.23 -10.75
C THR A 137 3.54 -4.63 -11.35
N SER A 138 3.53 -4.93 -12.64
CA SER A 138 2.38 -5.45 -13.35
C SER A 138 2.85 -6.37 -14.50
N PRO A 139 2.15 -7.48 -14.77
CA PRO A 139 2.50 -8.38 -15.88
C PRO A 139 2.25 -7.77 -17.26
N VAL A 140 1.50 -6.66 -17.31
CA VAL A 140 1.16 -5.88 -18.50
C VAL A 140 1.20 -4.39 -18.16
N SER A 141 1.16 -3.51 -19.16
CA SER A 141 1.05 -2.07 -18.90
C SER A 141 -0.23 -1.76 -18.10
N ALA A 142 -0.07 -1.08 -16.96
CA ALA A 142 -1.14 -0.75 -16.03
C ALA A 142 -0.97 0.65 -15.44
N THR A 143 -2.03 1.17 -14.85
CA THR A 143 -2.06 2.53 -14.28
C THR A 143 -1.51 2.57 -12.84
N GLY A 144 -1.67 1.49 -12.07
CA GLY A 144 -1.06 1.30 -10.75
C GLY A 144 -2.05 1.28 -9.56
N GLU A 145 -3.32 1.63 -9.77
CA GLU A 145 -4.30 1.78 -8.69
C GLU A 145 -4.49 0.48 -7.89
N SER A 146 -4.43 -0.70 -8.53
CA SER A 146 -4.55 -1.96 -7.78
C SER A 146 -3.37 -2.24 -6.88
N ALA A 147 -2.16 -1.80 -7.26
CA ALA A 147 -1.02 -1.86 -6.35
C ALA A 147 -1.17 -0.88 -5.19
N LEU A 148 -1.72 0.32 -5.42
CA LEU A 148 -1.97 1.29 -4.33
C LEU A 148 -2.92 0.71 -3.27
N ALA A 149 -4.05 0.15 -3.68
CA ALA A 149 -4.95 -0.58 -2.79
C ALA A 149 -4.24 -1.76 -2.11
N GLY A 150 -3.42 -2.47 -2.88
CA GLY A 150 -2.63 -3.60 -2.40
C GLY A 150 -1.65 -3.23 -1.29
N ILE A 151 -0.92 -2.11 -1.39
CA ILE A 151 0.05 -1.72 -0.36
C ILE A 151 -0.64 -1.43 0.98
N MET A 152 -1.82 -0.80 0.95
CA MET A 152 -2.62 -0.58 2.16
C MET A 152 -3.00 -1.91 2.81
N ASN A 153 -3.47 -2.87 2.01
CA ASN A 153 -3.80 -4.21 2.48
C ASN A 153 -2.58 -4.99 2.99
N CYS A 154 -1.40 -4.82 2.36
CA CYS A 154 -0.14 -5.40 2.83
C CYS A 154 0.22 -4.86 4.22
N TYR A 155 0.09 -3.55 4.44
CA TYR A 155 0.40 -2.93 5.73
C TYR A 155 -0.55 -3.41 6.83
N GLU A 156 -1.85 -3.45 6.56
CA GLU A 156 -2.84 -3.96 7.51
C GLU A 156 -2.56 -5.41 7.90
N GLU A 157 -2.16 -6.24 6.92
CA GLU A 157 -1.81 -7.63 7.18
C GLU A 157 -0.49 -7.79 7.96
N ALA A 158 0.54 -7.01 7.61
CA ALA A 158 1.85 -7.12 8.24
C ALA A 158 1.88 -6.56 9.67
N THR A 159 0.94 -5.67 10.02
CA THR A 159 0.93 -4.96 11.31
C THR A 159 -0.26 -5.29 12.20
N ASP A 160 -1.26 -6.01 11.68
CA ASP A 160 -2.59 -6.19 12.31
C ASP A 160 -3.29 -4.86 12.65
N VAL A 161 -2.93 -3.75 11.99
CA VAL A 161 -3.54 -2.42 12.19
C VAL A 161 -4.37 -2.04 10.98
N GLU A 162 -5.69 -1.95 11.16
CA GLU A 162 -6.62 -1.48 10.13
C GLU A 162 -6.45 0.04 9.88
N ILE A 163 -6.29 0.42 8.62
CA ILE A 163 -6.27 1.82 8.18
C ILE A 163 -7.72 2.24 7.98
N PRO A 164 -8.23 3.27 8.69
CA PRO A 164 -9.60 3.70 8.55
C PRO A 164 -9.94 4.08 7.10
N GLU A 165 -11.15 3.76 6.63
CA GLU A 165 -11.54 4.00 5.23
C GLU A 165 -11.40 5.48 4.83
N ASN A 166 -11.75 6.41 5.72
CA ASN A 166 -11.58 7.85 5.48
C ASN A 166 -10.11 8.26 5.33
N VAL A 167 -9.18 7.53 5.97
CA VAL A 167 -7.74 7.75 5.83
C VAL A 167 -7.25 7.18 4.50
N LYS A 168 -7.73 6.00 4.10
CA LYS A 168 -7.48 5.44 2.77
C LYS A 168 -7.95 6.41 1.68
N GLU A 169 -9.18 6.90 1.76
CA GLU A 169 -9.73 7.88 0.83
C GLU A 169 -8.87 9.16 0.75
N ALA A 170 -8.50 9.74 1.90
CA ALA A 170 -7.67 10.95 1.94
C ALA A 170 -6.28 10.72 1.32
N ALA A 171 -5.64 9.58 1.60
CA ALA A 171 -4.37 9.20 1.00
C ALA A 171 -4.46 9.11 -0.53
N ASN A 172 -5.57 8.61 -1.07
CA ASN A 172 -5.77 8.54 -2.53
C ASN A 172 -5.99 9.91 -3.17
N GLN A 173 -6.65 10.85 -2.47
CA GLN A 173 -6.83 12.24 -2.92
C GLN A 173 -5.50 13.00 -3.03
N GLU A 174 -4.54 12.67 -2.16
CA GLU A 174 -3.20 13.25 -2.20
C GLU A 174 -2.48 12.96 -3.52
N ILE A 175 -2.79 11.83 -4.15
CA ILE A 175 -2.25 11.49 -5.47
C ILE A 175 -2.90 12.33 -6.57
N ALA A 176 -4.20 12.64 -6.47
CA ALA A 176 -4.93 13.40 -7.48
C ALA A 176 -4.51 14.88 -7.56
N THR A 177 -3.86 15.39 -6.50
CA THR A 177 -3.49 16.80 -6.35
C THR A 177 -2.05 17.09 -6.79
N GLN A 178 -1.28 16.06 -7.14
CA GLN A 178 0.13 16.15 -7.57
C GLN A 178 0.26 16.00 -9.09
#